data_AF-A0A8J6WV22-F1
#
_entry.id   AF-A0A8J6WV22-F1
#
_cell.length_a   1.000
_cell.length_b   1.000
_cell.length_c   1.000
_cell.angle_alpha   90.00
_cell.angle_beta   90.00
_cell.angle_gamma   90.00
#
_symmetry.space_group_name_H-M   'P 1'
#
loop_
_entity.id
_entity.type
_entity.pdbx_description
1 polymer ?
#
loop_
_entity_poly.entity_id
_entity_poly.type
_entity_poly.pdbx_seq_one_letter_code
_entity_poly.pdbx_strand_id
1 'polypeptide(L)' 'MRTASLTSGSLQQQAVRWTLSVPVQATLFTSLCALTLWTVYFSSYPAAHNQMHSLRHHTLSVSCH' A
#
# COMPACT_ATOMS: atom_id res chain seq x y z
N MET A 1 28.48 -34.25 15.16
CA MET A 1 27.16 -33.62 14.96
C MET A 1 27.27 -32.14 15.29
N ARG A 2 27.05 -31.23 14.34
CA ARG A 2 26.98 -29.78 14.59
C ARG A 2 25.53 -29.43 14.85
N THR A 3 25.17 -29.13 16.09
CA THR A 3 23.86 -28.58 16.44
C THR A 3 23.87 -27.10 16.08
N ALA A 4 23.14 -26.74 15.02
CA ALA A 4 22.92 -25.34 14.67
C ALA A 4 22.00 -24.72 15.71
N SER A 5 22.56 -23.94 16.62
CA SER A 5 21.78 -23.02 17.46
C SER A 5 21.24 -21.93 16.55
N LEU A 6 19.96 -22.05 16.17
CA LEU A 6 19.21 -20.96 15.54
C LEU A 6 18.94 -19.92 16.62
N THR A 7 19.94 -19.09 16.87
CA THR A 7 19.88 -18.01 17.85
C THR A 7 18.76 -17.05 17.43
N SER A 8 17.81 -16.78 18.32
CA SER A 8 16.64 -15.93 18.06
C SER A 8 17.01 -14.53 17.51
N GLY A 9 18.21 -14.05 17.84
CA GLY A 9 18.77 -12.80 17.31
C GLY A 9 19.04 -12.81 15.79
N SER A 10 19.38 -13.97 15.21
CA SER A 10 19.67 -14.09 13.77
C SER A 10 18.41 -13.92 12.90
N LEU A 11 17.28 -14.50 13.35
CA LEU A 11 15.99 -14.35 12.68
C LEU A 11 15.45 -12.93 12.82
N GLN A 12 15.61 -12.30 13.98
CA GLN A 12 15.22 -10.92 14.20
C GLN A 12 16.03 -9.96 13.31
N GLN A 13 17.35 -10.13 13.22
CA GLN A 13 18.19 -9.31 12.33
C GLN A 13 17.88 -9.53 10.85
N GLN A 14 17.56 -10.76 10.44
CA GLN A 14 17.12 -11.07 9.08
C GLN A 14 15.81 -10.34 8.76
N ALA A 15 14.83 -10.39 9.67
CA ALA A 15 13.55 -9.69 9.52
C ALA A 15 13.74 -8.18 9.42
N VAL A 16 14.59 -7.59 10.27
CA VAL A 16 14.94 -6.15 10.22
C VAL A 16 15.55 -5.79 8.86
N ARG A 17 16.53 -6.57 8.36
CA ARG A 17 17.15 -6.30 7.05
C ARG A 17 16.14 -6.38 5.91
N TRP A 18 15.18 -7.28 5.99
CA TRP A 18 14.16 -7.45 4.96
C TRP A 18 13.12 -6.32 5.01
N THR A 19 12.61 -5.97 6.19
CA THR A 19 11.67 -4.85 6.37
C THR A 19 12.29 -3.50 6.02
N LEU A 20 13.55 -3.26 6.40
CA LEU A 20 14.29 -2.05 6.04
C LEU A 20 14.84 -2.13 4.60
N SER A 21 14.60 -3.20 3.85
CA SER A 21 15.06 -3.25 2.47
C SER A 21 14.31 -2.20 1.63
N VAL A 22 15.04 -1.57 0.73
CA VAL A 22 14.49 -0.61 -0.25
C VAL A 22 13.29 -1.17 -1.02
N PRO A 23 13.28 -2.42 -1.53
CA PRO A 23 12.11 -2.93 -2.26
C PRO A 23 10.87 -3.04 -1.38
N VAL A 24 11.00 -3.42 -0.11
CA VAL A 24 9.85 -3.48 0.81
C VAL A 24 9.32 -2.08 1.10
N GLN A 25 10.21 -1.11 1.35
CA GLN A 25 9.83 0.28 1.55
C GLN A 25 9.14 0.88 0.31
N ALA A 26 9.68 0.63 -0.89
CA ALA A 26 9.09 1.09 -2.15
C ALA A 26 7.72 0.47 -2.41
N THR A 27 7.56 -0.83 -2.13
CA THR A 27 6.28 -1.53 -2.25
C THR A 27 5.25 -0.94 -1.30
N LEU A 28 5.64 -0.71 -0.04
CA LEU A 28 4.76 -0.14 0.97
C LEU A 28 4.33 1.28 0.61
N PHE A 29 5.28 2.12 0.17
CA PHE A 29 5.00 3.47 -0.30
C PHE A 29 4.05 3.48 -1.50
N THR A 30 4.33 2.66 -2.51
CA THR A 30 3.49 2.56 -3.72
C THR A 30 2.08 2.07 -3.38
N SER A 31 1.98 1.08 -2.50
CA SER A 31 0.69 0.54 -2.04
C SER A 31 -0.12 1.61 -1.29
N LEU A 32 0.53 2.40 -0.43
CA LEU A 32 -0.12 3.51 0.28
C LEU A 32 -0.58 4.62 -0.69
N CYS A 33 0.22 4.96 -1.69
CA CYS A 33 -0.19 5.89 -2.74
C CYS A 33 -1.41 5.37 -3.50
N ALA A 34 -1.38 4.12 -3.96
CA ALA A 34 -2.50 3.51 -4.67
C ALA A 34 -3.77 3.49 -3.82
N LEU A 35 -3.65 3.12 -2.53
CA LEU A 35 -4.78 3.10 -1.60
C LEU A 35 -5.34 4.51 -1.37
N THR A 36 -4.47 5.51 -1.20
CA THR A 36 -4.89 6.90 -1.02
C THR A 36 -5.65 7.41 -2.24
N LEU A 37 -5.10 7.20 -3.44
CA LEU A 37 -5.76 7.57 -4.68
C LEU A 37 -7.10 6.85 -4.83
N TRP A 38 -7.15 5.54 -4.55
CA TRP A 38 -8.39 4.78 -4.57
C TRP A 38 -9.43 5.36 -3.61
N THR A 39 -9.06 5.65 -2.36
CA THR A 39 -9.98 6.20 -1.36
C THR A 39 -10.52 7.56 -1.76
N VAL A 40 -9.67 8.47 -2.25
CA VAL A 40 -10.11 9.80 -2.70
C VAL A 40 -11.00 9.68 -3.93
N TYR A 41 -10.55 8.91 -4.92
CA TYR A 41 -11.27 8.71 -6.17
C TYR A 41 -12.65 8.07 -5.93
N PHE A 42 -12.75 7.08 -5.04
CA PHE A 42 -14.01 6.40 -4.73
C PHE A 42 -14.81 6.97 -3.56
N SER A 43 -14.36 8.08 -2.95
CA SER A 43 -14.99 8.64 -1.75
C SER A 43 -16.49 8.96 -1.94
N SER A 44 -17.27 8.75 -0.88
CA SER A 44 -18.67 9.18 -0.75
C SER A 44 -18.82 10.52 0.00
N TYR A 45 -17.72 11.06 0.53
CA TYR A 45 -17.74 12.38 1.17
C TYR A 45 -17.99 13.47 0.12
N PRO A 46 -19.05 14.31 0.24
CA PRO A 46 -19.49 15.19 -0.84
C PRO A 46 -18.41 16.09 -1.44
N ALA A 47 -17.52 16.66 -0.61
CA ALA A 47 -16.48 17.55 -1.12
C ALA A 47 -15.46 16.80 -1.99
N ALA A 48 -14.99 15.63 -1.55
CA ALA A 48 -14.04 14.82 -2.32
C ALA A 48 -14.72 14.19 -3.55
N HIS A 49 -15.95 13.70 -3.40
CA HIS A 49 -16.75 13.15 -4.48
C HIS A 49 -16.93 14.16 -5.61
N ASN A 50 -17.39 15.38 -5.28
CA ASN A 50 -17.68 16.41 -6.28
C ASN A 50 -16.42 16.84 -7.05
N GLN A 51 -15.26 16.88 -6.38
CA GLN A 51 -13.99 17.17 -7.04
C GLN A 51 -13.56 16.08 -8.04
N MET A 52 -13.86 14.81 -7.73
CA MET A 52 -13.50 13.67 -8.58
C MET A 52 -14.60 13.28 -9.57
N HIS A 53 -15.77 13.92 -9.50
CA HIS A 53 -16.98 13.53 -10.22
C HIS A 53 -16.78 13.53 -11.75
N SER A 54 -16.21 14.61 -12.30
CA SER A 54 -15.93 14.70 -13.74
C SER A 54 -14.96 13.59 -14.20
N LEU A 55 -13.89 13.36 -13.43
CA LEU A 55 -12.91 12.32 -13.75
C LEU A 55 -13.54 10.91 -13.70
N ARG A 56 -14.42 10.66 -12.72
CA ARG A 56 -15.13 9.38 -12.58
C ARG A 56 -16.06 9.12 -13.78
N HIS A 57 -16.78 10.12 -14.25
CA HIS A 57 -17.62 9.98 -15.45
C HIS A 57 -16.84 9.68 -16.73
N HIS A 58 -15.60 10.14 -16.83
CA HIS A 58 -14.73 9.81 -17.96
C HIS A 58 -14.01 8.47 -17.81
N THR A 59 -14.10 7.82 -16.65
CA THR A 59 -13.46 6.53 -16.41
C THR A 59 -14.42 5.40 -16.73
N LEU A 60 -14.07 4.61 -17.75
CA LEU A 60 -14.82 3.43 -18.14
C LEU A 60 -15.05 2.52 -16.91
N SER A 61 -16.27 2.00 -16.75
CA SER A 61 -16.73 1.13 -15.63
C SER A 61 -17.05 1.78 -14.28
N VAL A 62 -16.84 3.09 -14.10
CA VAL A 62 -17.21 3.78 -12.86
C VAL A 62 -18.61 4.36 -12.98
N SER A 63 -19.60 3.56 -12.58
CA SER A 63 -20.99 4.03 -12.50
C SER A 63 -21.13 5.11 -11.41
N CYS A 64 -21.67 6.26 -11.80
CA CYS A 64 -22.14 7.30 -10.89
C CYS A 64 -23.67 7.39 -11.01
N HIS A 65 -24.36 7.73 -9.91
CA HIS A 65 -25.82 7.83 -9.85
C HIS A 65 -26.32 9.15 -10.44
#